data_AF-A0A022QLB5-F1
#
_entry.id   AF-A0A022QLB5-F1
#
_cell.length_a   1.000
_cell.length_b   1.000
_cell.length_c   1.000
_cell.angle_alpha   90.00
_cell.angle_beta   90.00
_cell.angle_gamma   90.00
#
_symmetry.space_group_name_H-M   'P 1'
#
loop_
_entity.id
_entity.type
_entity.pdbx_description
1 polymer ?
#
loop_
_entity_poly.entity_id
_entity_poly.type
_entity_poly.pdbx_seq_one_letter_code
_entity_poly.pdbx_strand_id
1 'polypeptide(L)'
;MAKEMKSEEVKASFLKNMLLLQYLITVLEGDFLPRNCTYQETMNWTILRESQLNLLLGSRKIIYKGLMKDCLSIMCDMSQLSVFSEEDGSTGELLHGITSVTTLALPEMKKSTCNLLKKLLLMIMELDSSRRVADQQGHTTRADGVRTPAMEIILDELMYNNDILPSFLQVFDPRWKLEIIVQYFQKYIPKYSVQTRRSSGAVKTENFDGVLKCLSNSNITKSIVKKISSEVVQLLLAYAFQAYLALFYQHVSGGVSVTVEHVKSNSLHEICKNLVSAFTSLRKEDPDTEMLCCSKEALFTAAAILSAKM
;
A
#
# COMPACT_ATOMS: atom_id res chain seq x y z
N MET A 1 7.30 -42.99 10.07
CA MET A 1 6.54 -43.55 8.93
C MET A 1 5.14 -42.97 8.72
N ALA A 2 4.06 -43.37 9.42
CA ALA A 2 2.70 -42.84 9.11
C ALA A 2 2.52 -41.33 9.37
N LYS A 3 3.28 -40.75 10.30
CA LYS A 3 3.28 -39.31 10.62
C LYS A 3 4.09 -38.48 9.61
N GLU A 4 5.13 -39.07 9.00
CA GLU A 4 5.94 -38.44 7.94
C GLU A 4 5.20 -38.44 6.60
N MET A 5 4.58 -39.56 6.21
CA MET A 5 3.78 -39.62 4.97
C MET A 5 2.63 -38.60 4.97
N LYS A 6 1.94 -38.41 6.11
CA LYS A 6 0.92 -37.36 6.25
C LYS A 6 1.50 -35.94 6.13
N SER A 7 2.74 -35.73 6.59
CA SER A 7 3.40 -34.43 6.48
C SER A 7 3.85 -34.12 5.05
N GLU A 8 4.26 -35.13 4.27
CA GLU A 8 4.67 -34.95 2.88
C GLU A 8 3.46 -34.68 1.96
N GLU A 9 2.34 -35.36 2.18
CA GLU A 9 1.10 -35.14 1.43
C GLU A 9 0.52 -33.73 1.63
N VAL A 10 0.58 -33.21 2.87
CA VAL A 10 0.20 -31.83 3.20
C VAL A 10 1.15 -30.81 2.54
N LYS A 11 2.45 -31.08 2.48
CA LYS A 11 3.41 -30.20 1.79
C LYS A 11 3.19 -30.19 0.26
N ALA A 12 2.95 -31.36 -0.35
CA ALA A 12 2.69 -31.47 -1.78
C ALA A 12 1.39 -30.75 -2.21
N SER A 13 0.32 -30.88 -1.43
CA SER A 13 -0.95 -30.16 -1.68
C SER A 13 -0.80 -28.65 -1.53
N PHE A 14 -0.04 -28.18 -0.56
CA PHE A 14 0.27 -26.75 -0.38
C PHE A 14 1.03 -26.17 -1.58
N LEU A 15 2.06 -26.87 -2.06
CA LEU A 15 2.83 -26.48 -3.25
C LEU A 15 1.95 -26.40 -4.50
N LYS A 16 1.09 -27.40 -4.70
CA LYS A 16 0.13 -27.43 -5.81
C LYS A 16 -0.81 -26.21 -5.78
N ASN A 17 -1.31 -25.84 -4.61
CA ASN A 17 -2.20 -24.68 -4.46
C ASN A 17 -1.47 -23.36 -4.77
N MET A 18 -0.21 -23.21 -4.34
CA MET A 18 0.60 -22.04 -4.67
C MET A 18 0.85 -21.90 -6.18
N LEU A 19 1.19 -23.01 -6.86
CA LEU A 19 1.38 -23.00 -8.31
C LEU A 19 0.08 -22.70 -9.06
N LEU A 20 -1.06 -23.22 -8.57
CA LEU A 20 -2.36 -22.91 -9.14
C LEU A 20 -2.72 -21.43 -8.96
N LEU A 21 -2.44 -20.85 -7.79
CA LEU A 21 -2.61 -19.43 -7.52
C LEU A 21 -1.74 -18.58 -8.45
N GLN A 22 -0.47 -18.96 -8.63
CA GLN A 22 0.44 -18.30 -9.57
C GLN A 22 -0.12 -18.33 -10.99
N TYR A 23 -0.52 -19.50 -11.47
CA TYR A 23 -1.12 -19.65 -12.80
C TYR A 23 -2.35 -18.76 -12.97
N LEU A 24 -3.26 -18.77 -11.99
CA LEU A 24 -4.47 -17.95 -12.04
C LEU A 24 -4.13 -16.45 -12.13
N ILE A 25 -3.23 -15.95 -11.28
CA ILE A 25 -2.86 -14.54 -11.27
C ILE A 25 -2.18 -14.14 -12.58
N THR A 26 -1.32 -15.00 -13.14
CA THR A 26 -0.70 -14.76 -14.45
C THR A 26 -1.73 -14.71 -15.59
N VAL A 27 -2.75 -15.57 -15.56
CA VAL A 27 -3.84 -15.53 -16.54
C VAL A 27 -4.66 -14.24 -16.42
N LEU A 28 -5.03 -13.86 -15.19
CA LEU A 28 -5.76 -12.61 -14.93
C LEU A 28 -4.97 -11.39 -15.38
N GLU A 29 -3.66 -11.38 -15.13
CA GLU A 29 -2.76 -10.32 -15.57
C GLU A 29 -2.68 -10.23 -17.10
N GLY A 30 -2.48 -11.36 -17.76
CA GLY A 30 -2.36 -11.42 -19.23
C GLY A 30 -3.62 -10.93 -19.94
N ASP A 31 -4.79 -11.02 -19.32
CA ASP A 31 -6.04 -10.44 -19.82
C ASP A 31 -6.22 -8.97 -19.39
N PHE A 32 -5.97 -8.66 -18.12
CA PHE A 32 -6.27 -7.33 -17.54
C PHE A 32 -5.33 -6.24 -18.05
N LEU A 33 -4.01 -6.46 -18.07
CA LEU A 33 -3.06 -5.38 -18.39
C LEU A 33 -3.24 -4.83 -19.81
N PRO A 34 -3.33 -5.66 -20.88
CA PRO A 34 -3.57 -5.14 -22.23
C PRO A 34 -4.89 -4.36 -22.33
N ARG A 35 -5.96 -4.87 -21.70
CA ARG A 35 -7.26 -4.20 -21.65
C ARG A 35 -7.21 -2.86 -20.93
N ASN A 36 -6.47 -2.77 -19.83
CA ASN A 36 -6.29 -1.53 -19.07
C ASN A 36 -5.49 -0.50 -19.88
N CYS A 37 -4.44 -0.92 -20.59
CA CYS A 37 -3.71 -0.04 -21.50
C CYS A 37 -4.64 0.52 -22.60
N THR A 38 -5.41 -0.34 -23.28
CA THR A 38 -6.37 0.12 -24.28
C THR A 38 -7.45 1.03 -23.68
N TYR A 39 -7.92 0.76 -22.47
CA TYR A 39 -8.85 1.65 -21.77
C TYR A 39 -8.22 3.02 -21.49
N GLN A 40 -6.97 3.09 -21.05
CA GLN A 40 -6.30 4.37 -20.79
C GLN A 40 -6.19 5.23 -22.06
N GLU A 41 -6.08 4.62 -23.24
CA GLU A 41 -6.02 5.31 -24.52
C GLU A 41 -7.41 5.68 -25.07
N THR A 42 -8.39 4.78 -24.93
CA THR A 42 -9.70 4.90 -25.60
C THR A 42 -10.83 5.38 -24.69
N MET A 43 -10.63 5.36 -23.38
CA MET A 43 -11.64 5.55 -22.33
C MET A 43 -12.86 4.61 -22.44
N ASN A 44 -12.76 3.52 -23.21
CA ASN A 44 -13.85 2.58 -23.39
C ASN A 44 -13.96 1.60 -22.21
N TRP A 45 -14.79 1.94 -21.22
CA TRP A 45 -15.02 1.13 -20.02
C TRP A 45 -15.44 -0.32 -20.31
N THR A 46 -16.15 -0.57 -21.42
CA THR A 46 -16.62 -1.91 -21.80
C THR A 46 -15.47 -2.93 -21.87
N ILE A 47 -14.30 -2.50 -22.34
CA ILE A 47 -13.11 -3.35 -22.48
C ILE A 47 -12.65 -3.88 -21.11
N LEU A 48 -12.62 -3.02 -20.09
CA LEU A 48 -12.26 -3.38 -18.72
C LEU A 48 -13.37 -4.11 -17.98
N ARG A 49 -14.63 -3.74 -18.23
CA ARG A 49 -15.79 -4.42 -17.65
C ARG A 49 -15.78 -5.91 -17.99
N GLU A 50 -15.35 -6.25 -19.21
CA GLU A 50 -15.26 -7.63 -19.71
C GLU A 50 -13.95 -8.33 -19.34
N SER A 51 -13.04 -7.67 -18.62
CA SER A 51 -11.83 -8.33 -18.12
C SER A 51 -12.17 -9.47 -17.16
N GLN A 52 -11.39 -10.55 -17.22
CA GLN A 52 -11.54 -11.69 -16.34
C GLN A 52 -11.41 -11.29 -14.87
N LEU A 53 -10.55 -10.31 -14.57
CA LEU A 53 -10.42 -9.76 -13.23
C LEU A 53 -11.74 -9.12 -12.77
N ASN A 54 -12.35 -8.23 -13.57
CA ASN A 54 -13.61 -7.60 -13.19
C ASN A 54 -14.75 -8.62 -13.03
N LEU A 55 -14.83 -9.61 -13.93
CA LEU A 55 -15.81 -10.68 -13.86
C LEU A 55 -15.63 -11.56 -12.61
N LEU A 56 -14.38 -11.87 -12.24
CA LEU A 56 -14.05 -12.63 -11.04
C LEU A 56 -14.49 -11.88 -9.79
N LEU A 57 -14.13 -10.60 -9.67
CA LEU A 57 -14.47 -9.78 -8.50
C LEU A 57 -15.96 -9.46 -8.38
N GLY A 58 -16.68 -9.44 -9.50
CA GLY A 58 -18.14 -9.30 -9.54
C GLY A 58 -18.90 -10.61 -9.29
N SER A 59 -18.21 -11.75 -9.21
CA SER A 59 -18.82 -13.05 -9.03
C SER A 59 -19.41 -13.23 -7.64
N ARG A 60 -20.69 -13.61 -7.57
CA ARG A 60 -21.36 -13.96 -6.30
C ARG A 60 -20.77 -15.20 -5.62
N LYS A 61 -19.94 -15.97 -6.32
CA LYS A 61 -19.26 -17.15 -5.76
C LYS A 61 -18.06 -16.78 -4.89
N ILE A 62 -17.59 -15.53 -4.96
CA ILE A 62 -16.41 -15.07 -4.23
C ILE A 62 -16.83 -14.14 -3.11
N ILE A 63 -16.38 -14.46 -1.89
CA ILE A 63 -16.50 -13.56 -0.75
C ILE A 63 -15.36 -12.55 -0.84
N TYR A 64 -15.54 -11.52 -1.65
CA TYR A 64 -14.49 -10.55 -1.99
C TYR A 64 -13.80 -9.93 -0.77
N LYS A 65 -14.58 -9.51 0.25
CA LYS A 65 -14.00 -8.96 1.48
C LYS A 65 -13.13 -9.98 2.24
N GLY A 66 -13.54 -11.26 2.23
CA GLY A 66 -12.75 -12.35 2.82
C GLY A 66 -11.45 -12.57 2.06
N LEU A 67 -11.53 -12.66 0.72
CA LEU A 67 -10.35 -12.78 -0.14
C LEU A 67 -9.33 -11.66 0.12
N MET A 68 -9.79 -10.41 0.21
CA MET A 68 -8.92 -9.26 0.48
C MET A 68 -8.24 -9.39 1.84
N LYS A 69 -8.98 -9.76 2.90
CA LYS A 69 -8.42 -10.00 4.25
C LYS A 69 -7.38 -11.12 4.25
N ASP A 70 -7.68 -12.22 3.58
CA ASP A 70 -6.77 -13.37 3.51
C ASP A 70 -5.48 -12.99 2.78
N CYS A 71 -5.57 -12.27 1.66
CA CYS A 71 -4.40 -11.73 0.95
C CYS A 71 -3.55 -10.84 1.86
N LEU A 72 -4.18 -9.94 2.61
CA LEU A 72 -3.50 -9.03 3.53
C LEU A 72 -2.79 -9.77 4.66
N SER A 73 -3.47 -10.71 5.31
CA SER A 73 -2.88 -11.53 6.38
C SER A 73 -1.65 -12.27 5.87
N ILE A 74 -1.79 -12.99 4.75
CA ILE A 74 -0.68 -13.75 4.16
C ILE A 74 0.48 -12.84 3.81
N MET A 75 0.24 -11.68 3.19
CA MET A 75 1.31 -10.75 2.83
C MET A 75 2.06 -10.20 4.07
N CYS A 76 1.33 -9.86 5.13
CA CYS A 76 1.91 -9.36 6.38
C CYS A 76 2.69 -10.44 7.14
N ASP A 77 2.13 -11.64 7.26
CA ASP A 77 2.79 -12.78 7.91
C ASP A 77 4.14 -13.11 7.25
N MET A 78 4.21 -12.89 5.93
CA MET A 78 5.37 -13.25 5.11
C MET A 78 6.42 -12.14 5.05
N SER A 79 6.05 -10.87 5.28
CA SER A 79 7.03 -9.77 5.41
C SER A 79 7.69 -9.73 6.79
N GLN A 80 7.04 -10.26 7.82
CA GLN A 80 7.68 -10.46 9.13
C GLN A 80 8.83 -11.49 9.06
N LEU A 81 8.71 -12.49 8.19
CA LEU A 81 9.75 -13.51 7.97
C LEU A 81 11.02 -12.98 7.30
N SER A 82 10.95 -11.89 6.53
CA SER A 82 12.16 -11.29 5.91
C SER A 82 13.00 -10.47 6.89
N VAL A 83 12.44 -10.06 8.04
CA VAL A 83 13.17 -9.28 9.07
C VAL A 83 14.04 -10.18 9.95
N PHE A 84 13.72 -11.48 10.06
CA PHE A 84 14.47 -12.43 10.90
C PHE A 84 15.58 -13.19 10.16
N SER A 85 15.92 -12.81 8.92
CA SER A 85 16.86 -13.60 8.10
C SER A 85 18.25 -12.99 7.93
N GLU A 86 18.57 -11.89 8.62
CA GLU A 86 19.90 -11.25 8.49
C GLU A 86 20.88 -11.53 9.63
N GLU A 87 20.52 -12.27 10.70
CA GLU A 87 21.51 -12.63 11.74
C GLU A 87 21.42 -14.08 12.23
N ASP A 88 22.63 -14.64 12.32
CA ASP A 88 23.12 -15.83 13.02
C ASP A 88 23.01 -17.24 12.40
N GLY A 89 24.21 -17.79 12.18
CA GLY A 89 24.47 -19.14 11.72
C GLY A 89 24.70 -20.16 12.83
N SER A 90 24.96 -21.38 12.35
CA SER A 90 25.27 -22.61 13.10
C SER A 90 24.05 -23.25 13.79
N THR A 91 23.82 -24.56 13.86
CA THR A 91 24.58 -25.78 13.53
C THR A 91 23.57 -26.92 13.43
N GLY A 92 23.87 -28.01 12.72
CA GLY A 92 23.32 -29.33 13.08
C GLY A 92 22.88 -30.20 11.91
N GLU A 93 23.65 -31.26 11.67
CA GLU A 93 23.54 -32.24 10.60
C GLU A 93 22.24 -33.09 10.57
N LEU A 94 21.98 -33.60 9.36
CA LEU A 94 21.35 -34.88 9.02
C LEU A 94 19.84 -35.08 9.31
N LEU A 95 19.02 -34.96 8.26
CA LEU A 95 17.99 -35.96 7.89
C LEU A 95 17.45 -35.76 6.45
N HIS A 96 18.06 -36.55 5.55
CA HIS A 96 17.54 -37.20 4.34
C HIS A 96 16.74 -36.40 3.26
N GLY A 97 17.50 -35.82 2.31
CA GLY A 97 17.29 -35.90 0.84
C GLY A 97 16.06 -35.28 0.18
N ILE A 98 14.85 -35.68 0.56
CA ILE A 98 13.59 -35.24 -0.07
C ILE A 98 12.96 -34.09 0.73
N THR A 99 13.16 -34.11 2.06
CA THR A 99 12.77 -33.00 2.93
C THR A 99 13.57 -31.74 2.62
N SER A 100 14.84 -31.88 2.22
CA SER A 100 15.76 -30.76 1.99
C SER A 100 15.31 -29.85 0.83
N VAL A 101 14.86 -30.39 -0.30
CA VAL A 101 14.45 -29.58 -1.46
C VAL A 101 13.17 -28.79 -1.16
N THR A 102 12.18 -29.42 -0.51
CA THR A 102 10.97 -28.71 -0.07
C THR A 102 11.22 -27.70 1.04
N THR A 103 12.16 -27.93 1.96
CA THR A 103 12.53 -26.94 2.98
C THR A 103 13.39 -25.80 2.40
N LEU A 104 14.22 -26.08 1.39
CA LEU A 104 15.02 -25.07 0.68
C LEU A 104 14.18 -24.22 -0.27
N ALA A 105 13.17 -24.80 -0.92
CA ALA A 105 12.30 -24.07 -1.85
C ALA A 105 11.22 -23.23 -1.14
N LEU A 106 10.86 -23.58 0.10
CA LEU A 106 9.77 -22.93 0.82
C LEU A 106 9.96 -21.41 1.01
N PRO A 107 11.13 -20.87 1.40
CA PRO A 107 11.33 -19.43 1.52
C PRO A 107 11.15 -18.68 0.19
N GLU A 108 11.72 -19.20 -0.89
CA GLU A 108 11.61 -18.60 -2.22
C GLU A 108 10.16 -18.65 -2.72
N MET A 109 9.45 -19.74 -2.45
CA MET A 109 8.03 -19.86 -2.77
C MET A 109 7.14 -18.93 -1.94
N LYS A 110 7.46 -18.73 -0.66
CA LYS A 110 6.77 -17.76 0.19
C LYS A 110 6.94 -16.35 -0.37
N LYS A 111 8.18 -15.96 -0.72
CA LYS A 111 8.49 -14.67 -1.36
C LYS A 111 7.76 -14.51 -2.70
N SER A 112 7.79 -15.53 -3.55
CA SER A 112 7.07 -15.56 -4.84
C SER A 112 5.57 -15.40 -4.64
N THR A 113 4.99 -16.11 -3.68
CA THR A 113 3.55 -16.01 -3.36
C THR A 113 3.17 -14.62 -2.87
N CYS A 114 3.99 -14.01 -2.00
CA CYS A 114 3.78 -12.64 -1.55
C CYS A 114 3.80 -11.65 -2.73
N ASN A 115 4.77 -11.81 -3.64
CA ASN A 115 4.85 -10.98 -4.85
C ASN A 115 3.64 -11.16 -5.78
N LEU A 116 3.13 -12.39 -5.91
CA LEU A 116 1.94 -12.68 -6.71
C LEU A 116 0.68 -12.05 -6.09
N LEU A 117 0.50 -12.19 -4.77
CA LEU A 117 -0.62 -11.56 -4.06
C LEU A 117 -0.55 -10.03 -4.13
N LYS A 118 0.65 -9.46 -3.97
CA LYS A 118 0.89 -8.03 -4.22
C LYS A 118 0.41 -7.64 -5.61
N LYS A 119 0.82 -8.39 -6.64
CA LYS A 119 0.44 -8.12 -8.04
C LYS A 119 -1.07 -8.18 -8.24
N LEU A 120 -1.75 -9.18 -7.66
CA LEU A 120 -3.20 -9.29 -7.69
C LEU A 120 -3.85 -8.05 -7.06
N LEU A 121 -3.44 -7.65 -5.85
CA LEU A 121 -3.98 -6.48 -5.18
C LEU A 121 -3.76 -5.20 -6.01
N LEU A 122 -2.57 -5.04 -6.60
CA LEU A 122 -2.29 -3.90 -7.48
C LEU A 122 -3.23 -3.84 -8.68
N MET A 123 -3.45 -4.95 -9.38
CA MET A 123 -4.40 -4.99 -10.49
C MET A 123 -5.83 -4.67 -10.05
N ILE A 124 -6.26 -5.14 -8.86
CA ILE A 124 -7.58 -4.81 -8.32
C ILE A 124 -7.69 -3.31 -8.02
N MET A 125 -6.66 -2.71 -7.42
CA MET A 125 -6.63 -1.28 -7.11
C MET A 125 -6.57 -0.42 -8.38
N GLU A 126 -5.86 -0.86 -9.42
CA GLU A 126 -5.85 -0.22 -10.74
C GLU A 126 -7.24 -0.29 -11.39
N LEU A 127 -7.89 -1.45 -11.36
CA LEU A 127 -9.26 -1.61 -11.84
C LEU A 127 -10.22 -0.65 -11.11
N ASP A 128 -10.11 -0.53 -9.79
CA ASP A 128 -10.91 0.41 -9.00
C ASP A 128 -10.66 1.88 -9.39
N SER A 129 -9.39 2.23 -9.66
CA SER A 129 -9.05 3.57 -10.15
C SER A 129 -9.65 3.86 -11.53
N SER A 130 -9.49 2.93 -12.48
CA SER A 130 -10.07 3.05 -13.83
C SER A 130 -11.60 3.11 -13.79
N ARG A 131 -12.22 2.29 -12.95
CA ARG A 131 -13.67 2.30 -12.72
C ARG A 131 -14.16 3.65 -12.19
N ARG A 132 -13.45 4.24 -11.22
CA ARG A 132 -13.79 5.56 -10.67
C ARG A 132 -13.70 6.66 -11.74
N VAL A 133 -12.70 6.63 -12.60
CA VAL A 133 -12.58 7.57 -13.73
C VAL A 133 -13.75 7.38 -14.70
N ALA A 134 -14.07 6.15 -15.08
CA ALA A 134 -15.22 5.84 -15.93
C ALA A 134 -16.54 6.32 -15.29
N ASP A 135 -16.71 6.16 -13.98
CA ASP A 135 -17.91 6.59 -13.26
C ASP A 135 -18.06 8.12 -13.24
N GLN A 136 -16.97 8.84 -12.99
CA GLN A 136 -16.93 10.31 -13.05
C GLN A 136 -17.27 10.85 -14.45
N GLN A 137 -16.95 10.09 -15.49
CA GLN A 137 -17.25 10.43 -16.89
C GLN A 137 -18.62 9.90 -17.37
N GLY A 138 -19.36 9.19 -16.52
CA GLY A 138 -20.67 8.63 -16.85
C GLY A 138 -20.62 7.44 -17.82
N HIS A 139 -19.49 6.73 -17.89
CA HIS A 139 -19.30 5.55 -18.74
C HIS A 139 -19.67 4.23 -18.04
N THR A 140 -19.94 4.26 -16.73
CA THR A 140 -20.47 3.14 -15.96
C THR A 140 -21.99 3.09 -16.02
N THR A 141 -22.55 1.91 -15.78
CA THR A 141 -23.97 1.64 -15.74
C THR A 141 -24.36 0.94 -14.44
N ARG A 142 -25.65 0.83 -14.16
CA ARG A 142 -26.14 0.05 -12.99
C ARG A 142 -25.74 -1.44 -13.06
N ALA A 143 -25.51 -1.98 -14.26
CA ALA A 143 -25.10 -3.36 -14.44
C ALA A 143 -23.68 -3.64 -13.93
N ASP A 144 -22.85 -2.60 -13.79
CA ASP A 144 -21.50 -2.69 -13.22
C ASP A 144 -21.51 -2.94 -11.69
N GLY A 145 -22.70 -2.88 -11.08
CA GLY A 145 -22.92 -3.14 -9.66
C GLY A 145 -22.30 -2.08 -8.75
N VAL A 146 -22.30 -2.31 -7.44
CA VAL A 146 -21.52 -1.52 -6.49
C VAL A 146 -20.64 -2.51 -5.73
N ARG A 147 -19.33 -2.34 -5.83
CA ARG A 147 -18.34 -3.11 -5.06
C ARG A 147 -17.55 -2.13 -4.20
N THR A 148 -17.35 -2.48 -2.93
CA THR A 148 -16.42 -1.75 -2.06
C THR A 148 -15.03 -1.76 -2.70
N PRO A 149 -14.41 -0.60 -2.95
CA PRO A 149 -13.04 -0.54 -3.47
C PRO A 149 -12.05 -1.31 -2.59
N ALA A 150 -11.04 -1.95 -3.20
CA ALA A 150 -9.98 -2.64 -2.47
C ALA A 150 -9.34 -1.75 -1.42
N MET A 151 -9.08 -0.49 -1.78
CA MET A 151 -8.48 0.49 -0.90
C MET A 151 -9.28 0.71 0.38
N GLU A 152 -10.62 0.75 0.30
CA GLU A 152 -11.46 0.93 1.49
C GLU A 152 -11.32 -0.25 2.45
N ILE A 153 -11.31 -1.48 1.92
CA ILE A 153 -11.14 -2.71 2.70
C ILE A 153 -9.75 -2.73 3.33
N ILE A 154 -8.70 -2.44 2.56
CA ILE A 154 -7.31 -2.37 3.06
C ILE A 154 -7.22 -1.39 4.22
N LEU A 155 -7.75 -0.17 4.06
CA LEU A 155 -7.72 0.84 5.11
C LEU A 155 -8.48 0.39 6.35
N ASP A 156 -9.64 -0.26 6.20
CA ASP A 156 -10.40 -0.79 7.34
C ASP A 156 -9.59 -1.82 8.13
N GLU A 157 -8.87 -2.73 7.46
CA GLU A 157 -8.01 -3.70 8.15
C GLU A 157 -6.81 -3.06 8.83
N LEU A 158 -6.14 -2.09 8.16
CA LEU A 158 -5.00 -1.37 8.74
C LEU A 158 -5.38 -0.54 9.96
N MET A 159 -6.57 0.07 9.96
CA MET A 159 -7.05 0.82 11.12
C MET A 159 -7.53 -0.08 12.26
N TYR A 160 -8.00 -1.29 11.94
CA TYR A 160 -8.40 -2.27 12.94
C TYR A 160 -7.18 -2.85 13.67
N ASN A 161 -6.09 -3.11 12.94
CA ASN A 161 -4.85 -3.64 13.48
C ASN A 161 -3.65 -2.80 13.04
N ASN A 162 -3.20 -1.89 13.91
CA ASN A 162 -2.05 -1.04 13.62
C ASN A 162 -0.72 -1.81 13.62
N ASP A 163 -0.65 -3.00 14.21
CA ASP A 163 0.60 -3.77 14.34
C ASP A 163 1.06 -4.32 12.97
N ILE A 164 0.14 -4.55 12.04
CA ILE A 164 0.46 -5.01 10.69
C ILE A 164 0.88 -3.85 9.77
N LEU A 165 0.73 -2.60 10.20
CA LEU A 165 0.96 -1.41 9.37
C LEU A 165 2.39 -1.32 8.82
N PRO A 166 3.47 -1.49 9.62
CA PRO A 166 4.84 -1.45 9.09
C PRO A 166 5.08 -2.56 8.06
N SER A 167 4.71 -3.79 8.42
CA SER A 167 4.83 -4.99 7.58
C SER A 167 4.08 -4.84 6.26
N PHE A 168 2.92 -4.20 6.29
CA PHE A 168 2.12 -3.95 5.10
C PHE A 168 2.76 -2.88 4.20
N LEU A 169 3.15 -1.73 4.76
CA LEU A 169 3.70 -0.61 3.99
C LEU A 169 5.04 -0.95 3.32
N GLN A 170 5.80 -1.91 3.86
CA GLN A 170 7.04 -2.38 3.21
C GLN A 170 6.79 -3.12 1.89
N VAL A 171 5.65 -3.80 1.75
CA VAL A 171 5.39 -4.67 0.58
C VAL A 171 5.07 -3.87 -0.68
N PHE A 172 4.42 -2.70 -0.57
CA PHE A 172 3.91 -1.96 -1.72
C PHE A 172 4.94 -1.03 -2.38
N ASP A 173 4.77 -0.84 -3.69
CA ASP A 173 5.55 0.10 -4.48
C ASP A 173 5.30 1.55 -4.01
N PRO A 174 6.26 2.46 -4.22
CA PRO A 174 6.19 3.82 -3.71
C PRO A 174 4.87 4.55 -4.02
N ARG A 175 4.34 4.40 -5.25
CA ARG A 175 3.07 5.01 -5.68
C ARG A 175 1.91 4.61 -4.77
N TRP A 176 1.70 3.30 -4.61
CA TRP A 176 0.57 2.77 -3.85
C TRP A 176 0.78 2.95 -2.35
N LYS A 177 2.01 2.84 -1.86
CA LYS A 177 2.37 3.15 -0.48
C LYS A 177 1.97 4.58 -0.11
N LEU A 178 2.33 5.55 -0.95
CA LEU A 178 1.98 6.95 -0.71
C LEU A 178 0.46 7.16 -0.73
N GLU A 179 -0.24 6.60 -1.71
CA GLU A 179 -1.69 6.69 -1.82
C GLU A 179 -2.42 6.10 -0.60
N ILE A 180 -2.01 4.91 -0.15
CA ILE A 180 -2.57 4.27 1.06
C ILE A 180 -2.38 5.18 2.27
N ILE A 181 -1.18 5.72 2.48
CA ILE A 181 -0.88 6.56 3.65
C ILE A 181 -1.68 7.86 3.60
N VAL A 182 -1.78 8.51 2.43
CA VAL A 182 -2.58 9.73 2.26
C VAL A 182 -4.05 9.46 2.61
N GLN A 183 -4.64 8.39 2.06
CA GLN A 183 -6.03 8.03 2.37
C GLN A 183 -6.23 7.60 3.83
N TYR A 184 -5.22 6.96 4.45
CA TYR A 184 -5.23 6.64 5.88
C TYR A 184 -5.38 7.91 6.71
N PHE A 185 -4.55 8.94 6.46
CA PHE A 185 -4.67 10.23 7.14
C PHE A 185 -6.02 10.91 6.87
N GLN A 186 -6.52 10.87 5.63
CA GLN A 186 -7.81 11.45 5.27
C GLN A 186 -8.99 10.86 6.06
N LYS A 187 -8.92 9.61 6.54
CA LYS A 187 -9.96 9.04 7.42
C LYS A 187 -10.00 9.69 8.81
N TYR A 188 -8.86 10.20 9.29
CA TYR A 188 -8.75 10.82 10.61
C TYR A 188 -8.85 12.34 10.60
N ILE A 189 -8.54 12.97 9.46
CA ILE A 189 -8.70 14.41 9.25
C ILE A 189 -10.19 14.74 9.14
N PRO A 190 -10.72 15.68 9.94
CA PRO A 190 -12.11 16.12 9.82
C PRO A 190 -12.40 16.65 8.42
N LYS A 191 -13.30 16.00 7.69
CA LYS A 191 -13.90 16.60 6.49
C LYS A 191 -14.87 17.67 6.96
N TYR A 192 -14.52 18.95 6.84
CA TYR A 192 -15.47 20.03 7.10
C TYR A 192 -16.57 19.96 6.03
N SER A 193 -17.67 19.24 6.33
CA SER A 193 -18.75 18.95 5.38
C SER A 193 -19.84 20.03 5.32
N VAL A 194 -19.70 21.15 6.02
CA VAL A 194 -20.69 22.23 6.00
C VAL A 194 -20.03 23.55 5.65
N GLN A 195 -20.16 23.93 4.38
CA GLN A 195 -19.71 25.22 3.86
C GLN A 195 -20.69 26.31 4.34
N THR A 196 -20.55 26.77 5.59
CA THR A 196 -21.21 28.02 6.01
C THR A 196 -20.45 29.22 5.43
N ARG A 197 -21.22 30.22 5.00
CA ARG A 197 -20.86 31.43 4.22
C ARG A 197 -19.80 32.38 4.83
N ARG A 198 -18.97 31.95 5.79
CA ARG A 198 -17.88 32.73 6.38
C ARG A 198 -16.60 31.89 6.50
N SER A 199 -15.72 32.06 5.51
CA SER A 199 -14.27 31.77 5.48
C SER A 199 -13.68 30.76 6.48
N SER A 200 -13.36 29.56 5.99
CA SER A 200 -12.01 28.97 6.10
C SER A 200 -11.82 28.02 4.91
N GLY A 201 -10.68 28.10 4.22
CA GLY A 201 -10.44 27.33 3.00
C GLY A 201 -10.55 25.84 3.28
N ALA A 202 -11.24 25.10 2.41
CA ALA A 202 -11.25 23.65 2.46
C ALA A 202 -9.79 23.15 2.55
N VAL A 203 -9.48 22.36 3.57
CA VAL A 203 -8.14 21.76 3.69
C VAL A 203 -8.03 20.75 2.55
N LYS A 204 -7.34 21.14 1.47
CA LYS A 204 -7.02 20.23 0.36
C LYS A 204 -6.05 19.19 0.91
N THR A 205 -6.58 18.03 1.28
CA THR A 205 -5.82 16.87 1.80
C THR A 205 -5.70 15.76 0.75
N GLU A 206 -6.03 16.07 -0.50
CA GLU A 206 -6.07 15.15 -1.63
C GLU A 206 -4.69 14.55 -1.96
N ASN A 207 -3.61 15.20 -1.53
CA ASN A 207 -2.25 14.74 -1.75
C ASN A 207 -1.38 14.83 -0.48
N PHE A 208 -0.17 14.28 -0.56
CA PHE A 208 0.76 14.21 0.57
C PHE A 208 1.12 15.59 1.13
N ASP A 209 1.33 16.59 0.28
CA ASP A 209 1.58 17.96 0.73
C ASP A 209 0.42 18.53 1.56
N GLY A 210 -0.81 18.30 1.11
CA GLY A 210 -2.02 18.66 1.82
C GLY A 210 -2.09 18.04 3.21
N VAL A 211 -1.70 16.77 3.34
CA VAL A 211 -1.58 16.08 4.62
C VAL A 211 -0.49 16.71 5.50
N LEU A 212 0.69 17.02 4.96
CA LEU A 212 1.77 17.68 5.72
C LEU A 212 1.38 19.08 6.22
N LYS A 213 0.72 19.87 5.37
CA LYS A 213 0.17 21.19 5.73
C LYS A 213 -0.89 21.07 6.81
N CYS A 214 -1.73 20.03 6.75
CA CYS A 214 -2.73 19.73 7.77
C CYS A 214 -2.08 19.37 9.13
N LEU A 215 -1.07 18.51 9.12
CA LEU A 215 -0.31 18.09 10.31
C LEU A 215 0.67 19.17 10.84
N SER A 216 0.84 20.27 10.11
CA SER A 216 1.52 21.46 10.63
C SER A 216 0.62 22.31 11.54
N ASN A 217 -0.69 22.03 11.59
CA ASN A 217 -1.62 22.71 12.47
C ASN A 217 -1.78 21.94 13.80
N SER A 218 -1.26 22.52 14.88
CA SER A 218 -1.29 21.96 16.25
C SER A 218 -2.66 21.40 16.67
N ASN A 219 -3.77 22.09 16.39
CA ASN A 219 -5.10 21.62 16.79
C ASN A 219 -5.52 20.34 16.04
N ILE A 220 -5.20 20.26 14.75
CA ILE A 220 -5.55 19.08 13.93
C ILE A 220 -4.62 17.92 14.30
N THR A 221 -3.32 18.20 14.43
CA THR A 221 -2.32 17.22 14.86
C THR A 221 -2.69 16.61 16.20
N LYS A 222 -3.05 17.41 17.19
CA LYS A 222 -3.54 16.94 18.49
C LYS A 222 -4.75 16.00 18.37
N SER A 223 -5.70 16.32 17.50
CA SER A 223 -6.89 15.50 17.28
C SER A 223 -6.54 14.15 16.64
N ILE A 224 -5.61 14.14 15.68
CA ILE A 224 -5.16 12.92 15.00
C ILE A 224 -4.34 12.04 15.95
N VAL A 225 -3.36 12.62 16.66
CA VAL A 225 -2.52 11.92 17.65
C VAL A 225 -3.38 11.25 18.72
N LYS A 226 -4.45 11.91 19.18
CA LYS A 226 -5.40 11.29 20.11
C LYS A 226 -6.14 10.07 19.56
N LYS A 227 -6.29 9.95 18.24
CA LYS A 227 -7.03 8.83 17.62
C LYS A 227 -6.13 7.65 17.24
N ILE A 228 -4.91 7.92 16.80
CA ILE A 228 -4.02 6.87 16.26
C ILE A 228 -2.65 6.81 16.94
N SER A 229 -2.42 7.56 18.01
CA SER A 229 -1.13 7.72 18.70
C SER A 229 -0.07 8.50 17.90
N SER A 230 0.94 8.99 18.59
CA SER A 230 2.05 9.75 17.99
C SER A 230 2.97 8.82 17.18
N GLU A 231 3.19 7.60 17.65
CA GLU A 231 4.05 6.60 17.00
C GLU A 231 3.54 6.22 15.62
N VAL A 232 2.23 6.00 15.46
CA VAL A 232 1.64 5.66 14.14
C VAL A 232 1.74 6.85 13.18
N VAL A 233 1.53 8.08 13.67
CA VAL A 233 1.68 9.29 12.84
C VAL A 233 3.14 9.43 12.37
N GLN A 234 4.10 9.24 13.29
CA GLN A 234 5.53 9.27 12.98
C GLN A 234 5.92 8.24 11.92
N LEU A 235 5.44 7.00 12.08
CA LEU A 235 5.67 5.89 11.15
C LEU A 235 5.12 6.22 9.76
N LEU A 236 3.85 6.61 9.68
CA LEU A 236 3.17 6.95 8.42
C LEU A 236 3.87 8.09 7.69
N LEU A 237 4.25 9.16 8.40
CA LEU A 237 4.98 10.29 7.83
C LEU A 237 6.33 9.87 7.25
N ALA A 238 7.08 9.01 7.96
CA ALA A 238 8.38 8.52 7.50
C ALA A 238 8.24 7.69 6.22
N TYR A 239 7.33 6.71 6.20
CA TYR A 239 7.09 5.87 5.01
C TYR A 239 6.52 6.66 3.84
N ALA A 240 5.67 7.65 4.08
CA ALA A 240 5.14 8.52 3.03
C ALA A 240 6.25 9.39 2.42
N PHE A 241 7.15 9.93 3.25
CA PHE A 241 8.28 10.71 2.75
C PHE A 241 9.25 9.84 1.96
N GLN A 242 9.57 8.63 2.44
CA GLN A 242 10.38 7.67 1.70
C GLN A 242 9.76 7.33 0.34
N ALA A 243 8.45 7.05 0.30
CA ALA A 243 7.73 6.79 -0.93
C ALA A 243 7.73 7.99 -1.88
N TYR A 244 7.52 9.20 -1.36
CA TYR A 244 7.57 10.44 -2.13
C TYR A 244 8.96 10.66 -2.77
N LEU A 245 10.04 10.48 -2.02
CA LEU A 245 11.40 10.61 -2.55
C LEU A 245 11.67 9.59 -3.66
N ALA A 246 11.29 8.33 -3.46
CA ALA A 246 11.46 7.30 -4.48
C ALA A 246 10.73 7.65 -5.79
N LEU A 247 9.49 8.16 -5.71
CA LEU A 247 8.76 8.66 -6.87
C LEU A 247 9.42 9.88 -7.51
N PHE A 248 9.86 10.84 -6.70
CA PHE A 248 10.51 12.06 -7.17
C PHE A 248 11.78 11.73 -7.98
N TYR A 249 12.66 10.88 -7.46
CA TYR A 249 13.89 10.50 -8.16
C TYR A 249 13.65 9.59 -9.38
N GLN A 250 12.61 8.75 -9.36
CA GLN A 250 12.19 8.01 -10.56
C GLN A 250 11.79 8.96 -11.69
N HIS A 251 11.03 10.03 -11.38
CA HIS A 251 10.65 11.04 -12.36
C HIS A 251 11.83 11.89 -12.86
N VAL A 252 12.82 12.17 -12.01
CA VAL A 252 14.02 12.94 -12.41
C VAL A 252 14.98 12.09 -13.25
N SER A 253 15.11 10.80 -12.94
CA SER A 253 16.05 9.89 -13.60
C SER A 253 15.49 9.24 -14.87
N GLY A 254 14.18 9.03 -14.96
CA GLY A 254 13.52 8.45 -16.12
C GLY A 254 12.74 9.52 -16.87
N GLY A 255 13.22 9.94 -18.04
CA GLY A 255 12.52 10.88 -18.95
C GLY A 255 11.21 10.33 -19.54
N VAL A 256 10.49 9.46 -18.81
CA VAL A 256 9.25 8.83 -19.21
C VAL A 256 8.08 9.57 -18.54
N SER A 257 7.31 10.25 -19.38
CA SER A 257 6.01 10.85 -19.05
C SER A 257 4.97 9.75 -18.77
N VAL A 258 5.05 9.07 -17.63
CA VAL A 258 3.88 8.39 -17.08
C VAL A 258 3.03 9.44 -16.38
N THR A 259 1.80 9.59 -16.83
CA THR A 259 0.76 10.49 -16.32
C THR A 259 0.45 10.20 -14.86
N VAL A 260 1.27 10.74 -13.96
CA VAL A 260 0.99 10.78 -12.52
C VAL A 260 0.75 12.23 -12.16
N GLU A 261 -0.51 12.66 -12.23
CA GLU A 261 -0.95 13.96 -11.74
C GLU A 261 -0.67 14.16 -10.23
N HIS A 262 -0.26 13.12 -9.49
CA HIS A 262 0.06 13.22 -8.06
C HIS A 262 1.40 13.92 -7.73
N VAL A 263 2.32 14.11 -8.69
CA VAL A 263 3.60 14.84 -8.45
C VAL A 263 3.55 16.28 -8.99
N LYS A 264 2.48 16.64 -9.71
CA LYS A 264 2.26 17.99 -10.25
C LYS A 264 1.71 18.92 -9.16
N SER A 265 2.59 19.53 -8.37
CA SER A 265 2.38 20.92 -7.89
C SER A 265 3.46 21.47 -6.97
N ASN A 266 4.22 20.65 -6.24
CA ASN A 266 5.06 21.17 -5.16
C ASN A 266 6.53 20.79 -5.32
N SER A 267 7.40 21.77 -5.11
CA SER A 267 8.84 21.53 -5.13
C SER A 267 9.24 20.57 -3.99
N LEU A 268 10.20 19.68 -4.25
CA LEU A 268 10.80 18.80 -3.22
C LEU A 268 11.20 19.59 -1.96
N HIS A 269 11.67 20.83 -2.16
CA HIS A 269 12.03 21.75 -1.08
C HIS A 269 10.83 22.11 -0.19
N GLU A 270 9.68 22.41 -0.78
CA GLU A 270 8.44 22.71 -0.04
C GLU A 270 7.97 21.49 0.76
N ILE A 271 8.03 20.28 0.17
CA ILE A 271 7.69 19.04 0.87
C ILE A 271 8.61 18.81 2.06
N CYS A 272 9.93 18.97 1.90
CA CYS A 272 10.88 18.83 3.01
C CYS A 272 10.59 19.84 4.14
N LYS A 273 10.27 21.09 3.79
CA LYS A 273 9.88 22.12 4.78
C LYS A 273 8.60 21.75 5.51
N ASN A 274 7.57 21.29 4.77
CA ASN A 274 6.29 20.90 5.35
C ASN A 274 6.42 19.63 6.21
N LEU A 275 7.33 18.71 5.85
CA LEU A 275 7.66 17.53 6.65
C LEU A 275 8.26 17.93 8.00
N VAL A 276 9.29 18.78 8.00
CA VAL A 276 9.92 19.28 9.24
C VAL A 276 8.89 20.00 10.11
N SER A 277 8.03 20.82 9.50
CA SER A 277 6.93 21.51 10.21
C SER A 277 5.94 20.54 10.85
N ALA A 278 5.53 19.48 10.13
CA ALA A 278 4.63 18.46 10.64
C ALA A 278 5.22 17.72 11.86
N PHE A 279 6.46 17.24 11.76
CA PHE A 279 7.14 16.60 12.90
C PHE A 279 7.38 17.55 14.08
N THR A 280 7.65 18.84 13.80
CA THR A 280 7.79 19.85 14.86
C THR A 280 6.46 20.06 15.59
N SER A 281 5.34 20.10 14.86
CA SER A 281 4.01 20.18 15.47
C SER A 281 3.70 18.92 16.28
N LEU A 282 4.05 17.74 15.77
CA LEU A 282 3.84 16.47 16.45
C LEU A 282 4.58 16.42 17.80
N ARG A 283 5.87 16.78 17.80
CA ARG A 283 6.69 16.83 19.02
C ARG A 283 6.21 17.86 20.05
N LYS A 284 5.53 18.92 19.61
CA LYS A 284 4.93 19.90 20.54
C LYS A 284 3.67 19.36 21.22
N GLU A 285 2.85 18.60 20.49
CA GLU A 285 1.62 18.03 21.04
C GLU A 285 1.87 16.80 21.91
N ASP A 286 2.97 16.09 21.65
CA ASP A 286 3.36 14.89 22.38
C ASP A 286 4.88 14.89 22.65
N PRO A 287 5.34 15.67 23.65
CA PRO A 287 6.76 15.85 23.93
C PRO A 287 7.43 14.63 24.54
N ASP A 288 6.63 13.76 25.18
CA ASP A 288 7.11 12.57 25.89
C ASP A 288 7.31 11.37 24.94
N THR A 289 6.72 11.41 23.74
CA THR A 289 6.90 10.35 22.75
C THR A 289 8.32 10.35 22.19
N GLU A 290 9.00 9.20 22.29
CA GLU A 290 10.30 9.01 21.67
C GLU A 290 10.20 9.01 20.13
N MET A 291 11.16 9.64 19.48
CA MET A 291 11.19 9.69 18.02
C MET A 291 11.70 8.36 17.44
N LEU A 292 10.89 7.73 16.59
CA LEU A 292 11.24 6.47 15.92
C LEU A 292 12.49 6.63 15.02
N CYS A 293 13.26 5.56 14.84
CA CYS A 293 14.46 5.57 14.00
C CYS A 293 14.17 6.02 12.56
N CYS A 294 13.12 5.46 11.94
CA CYS A 294 12.70 5.85 10.59
C CYS A 294 12.30 7.34 10.50
N SER A 295 11.77 7.92 11.58
CA SER A 295 11.39 9.33 11.64
C SER A 295 12.62 10.24 11.79
N LYS A 296 13.64 9.80 12.55
CA LYS A 296 14.96 10.46 12.60
C LYS A 296 15.60 10.49 11.22
N GLU A 297 15.60 9.37 10.50
CA GLU A 297 16.13 9.26 9.13
C GLU A 297 15.38 10.17 8.14
N ALA A 298 14.05 10.19 8.20
CA ALA A 298 13.22 11.05 7.35
C ALA A 298 13.53 12.54 7.59
N LEU A 299 13.64 12.95 8.85
CA LEU A 299 13.98 14.33 9.22
C LEU A 299 15.41 14.72 8.82
N PHE A 300 16.37 13.83 9.05
CA PHE A 300 17.76 14.06 8.66
C PHE A 300 17.87 14.23 7.15
N THR A 301 17.20 13.36 6.38
CA THR A 301 17.17 13.41 4.92
C THR A 301 16.51 14.71 4.43
N ALA A 302 15.38 15.10 5.01
CA ALA A 302 14.72 16.36 4.67
C ALA A 302 15.60 17.58 4.97
N ALA A 303 16.26 17.61 6.14
CA ALA A 303 17.19 18.68 6.51
C ALA A 303 18.38 18.76 5.55
N ALA A 304 18.98 17.61 5.21
CA ALA A 304 20.09 17.55 4.25
C ALA A 304 19.69 18.12 2.88
N ILE A 305 18.49 17.78 2.38
CA ILE A 305 17.97 18.32 1.11
C ILE A 305 17.73 19.84 1.18
N LEU A 306 17.24 20.34 2.32
CA LEU A 306 17.05 21.78 2.53
C LEU A 306 18.39 22.53 2.58
N SER A 307 19.41 21.94 3.20
CA SER A 307 20.76 22.51 3.34
C SER A 307 21.61 22.43 2.08
N ALA A 308 21.42 21.42 1.23
CA ALA A 308 22.17 21.24 -0.03
C ALA A 308 21.89 22.32 -1.09
N LYS A 309 21.02 23.29 -0.79
CA LYS A 309 20.69 24.45 -1.62
C LYS A 309 21.22 25.79 -1.09
N MET A 310 22.07 25.78 -0.05
CA MET A 310 22.90 26.91 0.37
C MET A 310 24.22 26.95 -0.39
#